data_AF-A0A420IYG4-F1
#
_entry.id   AF-A0A420IYG4-F1
#
_cell.length_a   1.000
_cell.length_b   1.000
_cell.length_c   1.000
_cell.angle_alpha   90.00
_cell.angle_beta   90.00
_cell.angle_gamma   90.00
#
_symmetry.space_group_name_H-M   'P 1'
#
loop_
_entity.id
_entity.type
_entity.pdbx_description
1 polymer ?
#
loop_
_entity_poly.entity_id
_entity_poly.type
_entity_poly.pdbx_seq_one_letter_code
_entity_poly.pdbx_strand_id
1 'polypeptide(L)'
;MAHHNDYTHWPFVSVEEFELACAYLDQRYIRAKLGKARLKFRLRPRRVVSTGSAYIEILRPLYESGDLNDLSNALEGLKFTDNSRYEREIMLDSVDWEDDEEALHSGEIPPKYSTRSSQPYVAYEIHLHPTYRMPILWFNLHDLNHQEERALDIDTVYRLLVAPQYRSCIQSTGITGGISAAPHPVTDKPAFFIHPCQTKEAMEGFDCHLENYLMVWIGIVGSAVGLWLPAEMGLPL
;
A
#
# COMPACT_ATOMS: atom_id res chain seq x y z
N MET A 1 7.70 -25.77 21.02
CA MET A 1 6.59 -24.89 20.61
C MET A 1 5.62 -25.77 19.83
N ALA A 2 4.34 -25.77 20.18
CA ALA A 2 3.38 -26.68 19.60
C ALA A 2 3.06 -26.22 18.18
N HIS A 3 3.38 -27.03 17.17
CA HIS A 3 3.04 -26.70 15.79
C HIS A 3 1.52 -26.85 15.63
N HIS A 4 0.84 -25.77 15.27
CA HIS A 4 -0.57 -25.84 14.88
C HIS A 4 -0.71 -26.70 13.62
N ASN A 5 -1.70 -27.61 13.60
CA ASN A 5 -1.99 -28.50 12.45
C ASN A 5 -2.47 -27.76 11.19
N ASP A 6 -2.59 -26.44 11.27
CA ASP A 6 -3.11 -25.57 10.21
C ASP A 6 -2.03 -25.23 9.17
N TYR A 7 -0.78 -25.66 9.38
CA TYR A 7 0.35 -25.42 8.47
C TYR A 7 1.01 -26.73 8.04
N THR A 8 1.49 -26.71 6.80
CA THR A 8 2.38 -27.72 6.25
C THR A 8 3.80 -27.56 6.78
N HIS A 9 4.31 -26.32 6.85
CA HIS A 9 5.69 -26.06 7.27
C HIS A 9 5.93 -24.68 7.89
N TRP A 10 5.54 -24.49 9.15
CA TRP A 10 5.80 -23.25 9.90
C TRP A 10 7.29 -22.83 9.88
N PRO A 11 7.63 -21.53 9.66
CA PRO A 11 6.75 -20.37 9.40
C PRO A 11 6.43 -20.13 7.92
N PHE A 12 6.87 -21.02 7.04
CA PHE A 12 6.61 -20.92 5.61
C PHE A 12 5.15 -21.25 5.29
N VAL A 13 4.65 -20.64 4.22
CA VAL A 13 3.29 -20.85 3.74
C VAL A 13 3.29 -21.32 2.29
N SER A 14 2.46 -22.32 1.99
CA SER A 14 2.13 -22.69 0.63
C SER A 14 1.33 -21.58 -0.07
N VAL A 15 1.09 -21.73 -1.37
CA VAL A 15 0.24 -20.80 -2.12
C VAL A 15 -1.17 -20.81 -1.52
N GLU A 16 -1.72 -22.00 -1.26
CA GLU A 16 -3.07 -22.19 -0.69
C GLU A 16 -3.16 -21.62 0.73
N GLU A 17 -2.16 -21.87 1.57
CA GLU A 17 -2.09 -21.33 2.94
C GLU A 17 -2.02 -19.80 2.91
N PHE A 18 -1.25 -19.21 1.99
CA PHE A 18 -1.18 -17.77 1.83
C PHE A 18 -2.50 -17.18 1.31
N GLU A 19 -3.17 -17.82 0.35
CA GLU A 19 -4.49 -17.40 -0.13
C GLU A 19 -5.52 -17.42 1.01
N LEU A 20 -5.49 -18.47 1.84
CA LEU A 20 -6.36 -18.58 3.00
C LEU A 20 -6.03 -17.53 4.07
N ALA A 21 -4.76 -17.26 4.32
CA ALA A 21 -4.33 -16.19 5.22
C ALA A 21 -4.79 -14.80 4.72
N CYS A 22 -4.74 -14.55 3.41
CA CYS A 22 -5.31 -13.35 2.79
C CYS A 22 -6.82 -13.23 3.06
N ALA A 23 -7.56 -14.33 2.90
CA ALA A 23 -9.00 -14.37 3.16
C ALA A 23 -9.34 -14.09 4.63
N TYR A 24 -8.57 -14.67 5.58
CA TYR A 24 -8.76 -14.38 7.01
C TYR A 24 -8.49 -12.91 7.35
N LEU A 25 -7.45 -12.30 6.76
CA LEU A 25 -7.16 -10.89 6.96
C LEU A 25 -8.28 -9.98 6.43
N ASP A 26 -8.80 -10.29 5.24
CA ASP A 26 -9.94 -9.57 4.66
C ASP A 26 -11.21 -9.72 5.52
N GLN A 27 -11.49 -10.93 5.99
CA GLN A 27 -12.61 -11.18 6.91
C GLN A 27 -12.49 -10.36 8.20
N ARG A 28 -11.29 -10.27 8.79
CA ARG A 28 -11.02 -9.39 9.94
C ARG A 28 -11.30 -7.93 9.61
N TYR A 29 -10.82 -7.46 8.46
CA TYR A 29 -11.02 -6.08 8.01
C TYR A 29 -12.51 -5.74 7.81
N ILE A 30 -13.29 -6.65 7.21
CA ILE A 30 -14.72 -6.47 6.97
C ILE A 30 -15.51 -6.45 8.28
N ARG A 31 -15.23 -7.38 9.20
CA ARG A 31 -15.97 -7.52 10.46
C ARG A 31 -15.61 -6.44 11.50
N ALA A 32 -14.38 -5.91 11.46
CA ALA A 32 -13.94 -4.91 12.40
C ALA A 32 -14.75 -3.61 12.29
N LYS A 33 -15.18 -3.09 13.44
CA LYS A 33 -15.88 -1.79 13.55
C LYS A 33 -14.89 -0.63 13.52
N LEU A 34 -14.25 -0.42 12.36
CA LEU A 34 -13.13 0.53 12.21
C LEU A 34 -13.50 2.00 12.43
N GLY A 35 -14.76 2.39 12.30
CA GLY A 35 -15.19 3.79 12.44
C GLY A 35 -14.33 4.74 11.59
N LYS A 36 -13.70 5.73 12.23
CA LYS A 36 -12.81 6.71 11.59
C LYS A 36 -11.53 6.09 11.01
N ALA A 37 -11.06 4.95 11.51
CA ALA A 37 -9.86 4.29 10.98
C ALA A 37 -10.06 3.83 9.52
N ARG A 38 -11.31 3.58 9.10
CA ARG A 38 -11.66 3.25 7.70
C ARG A 38 -11.28 4.37 6.73
N LEU A 39 -11.20 5.62 7.22
CA LEU A 39 -10.80 6.78 6.41
C LEU A 39 -9.28 6.86 6.20
N LYS A 40 -8.50 6.20 7.06
CA LYS A 40 -7.04 6.25 7.08
C LYS A 40 -6.41 4.94 6.59
N PHE A 41 -7.20 3.88 6.46
CA PHE A 41 -6.72 2.54 6.17
C PHE A 41 -7.73 1.78 5.31
N ARG A 42 -7.36 1.56 4.05
CA ARG A 42 -8.12 0.71 3.12
C ARG A 42 -7.33 -0.54 2.80
N LEU A 43 -7.93 -1.70 3.01
CA LEU A 43 -7.36 -3.00 2.68
C LEU A 43 -8.27 -3.69 1.68
N ARG A 44 -7.69 -4.32 0.66
CA ARG A 44 -8.42 -5.18 -0.28
C ARG A 44 -7.58 -6.39 -0.70
N PRO A 45 -8.18 -7.59 -0.78
CA PRO A 45 -7.58 -8.69 -1.48
C PRO A 45 -7.64 -8.45 -2.99
N ARG A 46 -6.57 -8.83 -3.69
CA ARG A 46 -6.43 -8.72 -5.14
C ARG A 46 -5.85 -10.01 -5.69
N ARG A 47 -5.97 -10.17 -7.01
CA ARG A 47 -5.31 -11.25 -7.77
C ARG A 47 -4.56 -10.66 -8.94
N VAL A 48 -3.37 -11.19 -9.19
CA VAL A 48 -2.58 -10.87 -10.37
C VAL A 48 -3.28 -11.50 -11.58
N VAL A 49 -3.61 -10.70 -12.59
CA VAL A 49 -4.38 -11.18 -13.77
C VAL A 49 -3.64 -12.26 -14.54
N SER A 50 -2.32 -12.14 -14.69
CA SER A 50 -1.50 -13.05 -15.49
C SER A 50 -1.27 -14.41 -14.82
N THR A 51 -1.07 -14.45 -13.50
CA THR A 51 -0.71 -15.67 -12.76
C THR A 51 -1.84 -16.22 -11.90
N GLY A 52 -2.89 -15.43 -11.64
CA GLY A 52 -3.94 -15.74 -10.68
C GLY A 52 -3.53 -15.60 -9.22
N SER A 53 -2.25 -15.32 -8.92
CA SER A 53 -1.71 -15.26 -7.56
C SER A 53 -2.41 -14.20 -6.72
N ALA A 54 -2.84 -14.56 -5.52
CA ALA A 54 -3.43 -13.62 -4.58
C ALA A 54 -2.37 -12.68 -3.98
N TYR A 55 -2.79 -11.48 -3.64
CA TYR A 55 -2.02 -10.52 -2.85
C TYR A 55 -2.96 -9.58 -2.09
N ILE A 56 -2.45 -8.89 -1.08
CA ILE A 56 -3.20 -7.85 -0.34
C ILE A 56 -2.70 -6.48 -0.76
N GLU A 57 -3.60 -5.56 -1.07
CA GLU A 57 -3.31 -4.15 -1.34
C GLU A 57 -3.83 -3.29 -0.18
N ILE A 58 -2.98 -2.43 0.37
CA ILE A 58 -3.32 -1.53 1.47
C ILE A 58 -2.98 -0.09 1.06
N LEU A 59 -3.96 0.81 1.12
CA LEU A 59 -3.77 2.23 0.88
C LEU A 59 -3.88 3.01 2.19
N ARG A 60 -2.94 3.91 2.42
CA ARG A 60 -2.87 4.76 3.61
C ARG A 60 -2.49 6.19 3.22
N PRO A 61 -3.32 7.20 3.51
CA PRO A 61 -2.91 8.60 3.37
C PRO A 61 -1.70 8.94 4.24
N LEU A 62 -0.81 9.82 3.76
CA LEU A 62 0.39 10.23 4.49
C LEU A 62 0.14 11.33 5.52
N TYR A 63 -0.85 12.19 5.26
CA TYR A 63 -1.21 13.31 6.13
C TYR A 63 -2.60 13.11 6.71
N GLU A 64 -2.75 13.41 7.99
CA GLU A 64 -4.06 13.46 8.63
C GLU A 64 -4.71 14.82 8.35
N SER A 65 -5.73 14.89 7.49
CA SER A 65 -6.54 16.12 7.44
C SER A 65 -7.38 16.21 8.72
N GLY A 66 -7.49 17.41 9.28
CA GLY A 66 -8.41 17.70 10.39
C GLY A 66 -9.88 17.66 9.95
N ASP A 67 -10.15 17.74 8.66
CA ASP A 67 -11.49 17.64 8.08
C ASP A 67 -11.78 16.20 7.60
N LEU A 68 -12.87 15.62 8.13
CA LEU A 68 -13.34 14.28 7.77
C LEU A 68 -13.88 14.24 6.33
N ASN A 69 -14.42 15.34 5.82
CA ASN A 69 -14.93 15.41 4.44
C ASN A 69 -13.76 15.34 3.45
N ASP A 70 -12.67 16.04 3.73
CA ASP A 70 -11.47 16.01 2.90
C ASP A 70 -10.83 14.62 2.88
N LEU A 71 -10.73 13.95 4.04
CA LEU A 71 -10.28 12.57 4.13
C LEU A 71 -11.18 11.62 3.34
N SER A 72 -12.51 11.77 3.43
CA SER A 72 -13.45 10.95 2.67
C SER A 72 -13.28 11.14 1.15
N ASN A 73 -13.23 12.39 0.69
CA ASN A 73 -13.09 12.74 -0.72
C ASN A 73 -11.75 12.31 -1.32
N ALA A 74 -10.68 12.44 -0.53
CA ALA A 74 -9.35 11.98 -0.91
C ALA A 74 -9.30 10.45 -1.00
N LEU A 75 -9.87 9.77 -0.02
CA LEU A 75 -9.97 8.31 0.01
C LEU A 75 -10.85 7.75 -1.13
N GLU A 76 -11.90 8.46 -1.54
CA GLU A 76 -12.64 8.16 -2.78
C GLU A 76 -11.80 8.41 -4.03
N GLY A 77 -10.88 9.37 -3.97
CA GLY A 77 -9.88 9.64 -5.01
C GLY A 77 -8.77 8.60 -5.11
N LEU A 78 -8.46 7.90 -4.01
CA LEU A 78 -7.58 6.74 -3.96
C LEU A 78 -8.21 5.57 -4.71
N LYS A 79 -8.15 5.64 -6.04
CA LYS A 79 -8.43 4.51 -6.90
C LYS A 79 -7.27 3.54 -6.73
N PHE A 80 -7.55 2.39 -6.12
CA PHE A 80 -6.67 1.22 -6.23
C PHE A 80 -6.23 1.09 -7.67
N THR A 81 -4.95 0.81 -7.88
CA THR A 81 -4.41 0.80 -9.23
C THR A 81 -5.14 -0.29 -10.02
N ASP A 82 -6.04 0.13 -10.89
CA ASP A 82 -6.48 -0.69 -11.99
C ASP A 82 -5.46 -0.40 -13.08
N ASN A 83 -4.80 -1.44 -13.59
CA ASN A 83 -3.71 -1.32 -14.56
C ASN A 83 -4.21 -0.84 -15.95
N SER A 84 -5.29 -0.06 -15.98
CA SER A 84 -5.90 0.56 -17.16
C SER A 84 -5.90 2.09 -17.10
N ARG A 85 -5.24 2.73 -16.13
CA ARG A 85 -5.25 4.21 -16.00
C ARG A 85 -4.15 4.90 -16.82
N TYR A 86 -4.20 4.71 -18.14
CA TYR A 86 -3.59 5.65 -19.10
C TYR A 86 -4.60 6.19 -20.14
N GLU A 87 -5.90 5.87 -20.06
CA GLU A 87 -6.85 6.32 -21.10
C GLU A 87 -8.00 7.24 -20.63
N ARG A 88 -8.10 7.64 -19.36
CA ARG A 88 -9.17 8.57 -18.95
C ARG A 88 -8.71 9.61 -17.94
N GLU A 89 -8.19 10.73 -18.47
CA GLU A 89 -8.72 12.06 -18.17
C GLU A 89 -8.25 13.10 -19.23
N ILE A 90 -8.67 12.91 -20.48
CA ILE A 90 -8.95 14.03 -21.39
C ILE A 90 -10.43 13.86 -21.77
N MET A 91 -11.33 14.33 -20.91
CA MET A 91 -12.69 14.63 -21.37
C MET A 91 -12.59 15.96 -22.12
N LEU A 92 -12.31 15.86 -23.42
CA LEU A 92 -12.49 16.98 -24.35
C LEU A 92 -14.00 17.17 -24.49
N ASP A 93 -14.54 18.25 -23.92
CA ASP A 93 -15.89 18.67 -24.26
C ASP A 93 -15.90 18.97 -25.77
N SER A 94 -16.72 18.25 -26.52
CA SER A 94 -16.79 18.40 -27.98
C SER A 94 -17.41 19.76 -28.30
N VAL A 95 -16.57 20.76 -28.52
CA VAL A 95 -17.00 22.07 -29.00
C VAL A 95 -17.43 21.91 -30.46
N ASP A 96 -18.70 22.17 -30.71
CA ASP A 96 -19.31 22.24 -32.04
C ASP A 96 -18.64 23.37 -32.82
N TRP A 97 -17.97 23.05 -33.94
CA TRP A 97 -17.28 24.05 -34.76
C TRP A 97 -18.27 24.62 -35.78
N GLU A 98 -19.06 25.61 -35.36
CA GLU A 98 -19.65 26.56 -36.30
C GLU A 98 -18.69 27.74 -36.50
N ASP A 99 -18.35 27.92 -37.77
CA ASP A 99 -17.50 28.89 -38.43
C ASP A 99 -17.87 30.34 -38.07
N ASP A 100 -16.93 31.12 -37.53
CA ASP A 100 -16.94 32.58 -37.70
C ASP A 100 -15.51 33.15 -37.57
N GLU A 101 -15.06 33.80 -38.64
CA GLU A 101 -13.81 34.56 -38.69
C GLU A 101 -13.93 35.88 -37.90
N GLU A 102 -12.80 36.29 -37.32
CA GLU A 102 -12.55 37.57 -36.63
C GLU A 102 -13.02 37.74 -35.18
N ALA A 103 -12.14 37.44 -34.22
CA ALA A 103 -11.96 38.29 -33.04
C ALA A 103 -10.59 38.06 -32.36
N LEU A 104 -9.70 39.06 -32.48
CA LEU A 104 -8.54 39.22 -31.62
C LEU A 104 -8.97 39.73 -30.23
N HIS A 105 -8.42 39.08 -29.20
CA HIS A 105 -8.34 39.46 -27.78
C HIS A 105 -9.52 39.14 -26.86
N SER A 106 -9.31 38.15 -25.99
CA SER A 106 -9.59 38.26 -24.56
C SER A 106 -8.80 37.19 -23.82
N GLY A 107 -8.17 37.53 -22.71
CA GLY A 107 -7.26 36.65 -21.97
C GLY A 107 -7.91 35.32 -21.61
N GLU A 108 -7.52 34.26 -22.29
CA GLU A 108 -7.79 32.89 -21.88
C GLU A 108 -7.03 32.65 -20.59
N ILE A 109 -7.73 32.83 -19.46
CA ILE A 109 -7.36 32.17 -18.23
C ILE A 109 -7.30 30.69 -18.60
N PRO A 110 -6.12 30.02 -18.49
CA PRO A 110 -6.04 28.60 -18.80
C PRO A 110 -7.14 27.89 -18.01
N PRO A 111 -7.82 26.88 -18.61
CA PRO A 111 -8.89 26.18 -17.92
C PRO A 111 -8.41 25.85 -16.52
N LYS A 112 -9.13 26.32 -15.51
CA LYS A 112 -8.85 25.98 -14.11
C LYS A 112 -9.05 24.47 -14.01
N TYR A 113 -7.99 23.71 -14.27
CA TYR A 113 -7.87 22.37 -13.78
C TYR A 113 -8.23 22.48 -12.31
N SER A 114 -9.31 21.82 -11.89
CA SER A 114 -9.46 21.55 -10.47
C SER A 114 -8.18 20.81 -10.11
N THR A 115 -7.23 21.52 -9.49
CA THR A 115 -6.15 20.92 -8.74
C THR A 115 -6.86 20.21 -7.60
N ARG A 116 -7.48 19.07 -7.92
CA ARG A 116 -7.96 18.14 -6.93
C ARG A 116 -6.67 17.76 -6.23
N SER A 117 -6.41 18.42 -5.12
CA SER A 117 -5.27 18.16 -4.26
C SER A 117 -5.35 16.68 -3.94
N SER A 118 -4.62 15.86 -4.70
CA SER A 118 -4.66 14.43 -4.52
C SER A 118 -3.86 14.19 -3.27
N GLN A 119 -4.53 13.80 -2.20
CA GLN A 119 -3.89 13.60 -0.91
C GLN A 119 -2.75 12.59 -1.09
N PRO A 120 -1.50 12.96 -0.76
CA PRO A 120 -0.39 12.03 -0.87
C PRO A 120 -0.63 10.78 -0.03
N TYR A 121 -0.31 9.63 -0.59
CA TYR A 121 -0.58 8.34 0.03
C TYR A 121 0.53 7.34 -0.24
N VAL A 122 0.56 6.29 0.57
CA VAL A 122 1.39 5.12 0.36
C VAL A 122 0.50 3.94 0.00
N ALA A 123 0.89 3.22 -1.05
CA ALA A 123 0.32 1.94 -1.44
C ALA A 123 1.27 0.83 -1.00
N TYR A 124 0.78 -0.10 -0.21
CA TYR A 124 1.49 -1.31 0.17
C TYR A 124 0.88 -2.51 -0.53
N GLU A 125 1.71 -3.45 -0.96
CA GLU A 125 1.29 -4.72 -1.53
C GLU A 125 2.01 -5.87 -0.83
N ILE A 126 1.26 -6.90 -0.44
CA ILE A 126 1.79 -8.09 0.23
C ILE A 126 1.65 -9.27 -0.72
N HIS A 127 2.77 -9.70 -1.29
CA HIS A 127 2.86 -10.82 -2.22
C HIS A 127 3.48 -12.03 -1.53
N LEU A 128 3.21 -13.25 -2.02
CA LEU A 128 3.97 -14.43 -1.62
C LEU A 128 5.28 -14.51 -2.42
N HIS A 129 6.41 -14.58 -1.73
CA HIS A 129 7.68 -14.78 -2.41
C HIS A 129 7.81 -16.25 -2.88
N PRO A 130 8.06 -16.53 -4.18
CA PRO A 130 8.01 -17.88 -4.74
C PRO A 130 9.06 -18.83 -4.15
N THR A 131 10.29 -18.34 -3.95
CA THR A 131 11.40 -19.15 -3.40
C THR A 131 11.35 -19.26 -1.87
N TYR A 132 11.28 -18.14 -1.16
CA TYR A 132 11.27 -18.13 0.30
C TYR A 132 9.99 -18.68 0.91
N ARG A 133 8.88 -18.76 0.17
CA ARG A 133 7.56 -19.19 0.68
C ARG A 133 7.13 -18.41 1.93
N MET A 134 7.38 -17.11 1.89
CA MET A 134 7.07 -16.13 2.94
C MET A 134 6.46 -14.89 2.26
N PRO A 135 5.60 -14.13 2.95
CA PRO A 135 5.13 -12.87 2.40
C PRO A 135 6.27 -11.85 2.29
N ILE A 136 6.15 -10.98 1.29
CA ILE A 136 7.06 -9.86 1.02
C ILE A 136 6.25 -8.57 0.89
N LEU A 137 6.70 -7.51 1.58
CA LEU A 137 6.05 -6.20 1.57
C LEU A 137 6.65 -5.32 0.49
N TRP A 138 5.88 -4.97 -0.51
CA TRP A 138 6.20 -3.96 -1.53
C TRP A 138 5.47 -2.66 -1.23
N PHE A 139 6.02 -1.51 -1.59
CA PHE A 139 5.33 -0.24 -1.42
C PHE A 139 5.83 0.88 -2.34
N ASN A 140 4.94 1.84 -2.58
CA ASN A 140 5.20 3.05 -3.36
C ASN A 140 4.52 4.28 -2.72
N LEU A 141 5.17 5.43 -2.86
CA LEU A 141 4.62 6.72 -2.52
C LEU A 141 3.99 7.36 -3.76
N HIS A 142 2.77 7.86 -3.62
CA HIS A 142 1.98 8.43 -4.70
C HIS A 142 1.56 9.86 -4.40
N ASP A 143 1.34 10.61 -5.48
CA ASP A 143 0.84 11.99 -5.47
C ASP A 143 1.66 12.95 -4.58
N LEU A 144 2.95 12.65 -4.37
CA LEU A 144 3.87 13.54 -3.67
C LEU A 144 4.03 14.86 -4.43
N ASN A 145 4.28 15.96 -3.71
CA ASN A 145 4.58 17.23 -4.36
C ASN A 145 5.93 17.15 -5.09
N HIS A 146 5.87 17.03 -6.42
CA HIS A 146 7.03 16.83 -7.29
C HIS A 146 8.06 17.97 -7.25
N GLN A 147 7.74 19.13 -6.68
CA GLN A 147 8.68 20.24 -6.51
C GLN A 147 9.71 19.98 -5.39
N GLU A 148 9.38 19.15 -4.39
CA GLU A 148 10.24 18.89 -3.23
C GLU A 148 10.65 17.41 -3.10
N GLU A 149 9.87 16.48 -3.68
CA GLU A 149 9.98 15.05 -3.36
C GLU A 149 9.96 14.18 -4.62
N ARG A 150 10.84 13.16 -4.65
CA ARG A 150 10.81 12.12 -5.69
C ARG A 150 10.20 10.85 -5.11
N ALA A 151 9.31 10.18 -5.85
CA ALA A 151 8.62 8.98 -5.39
C ALA A 151 9.55 7.79 -5.07
N LEU A 152 10.74 7.76 -5.67
CA LEU A 152 11.78 6.74 -5.46
C LEU A 152 13.00 7.33 -4.74
N ASP A 153 12.75 8.11 -3.70
CA ASP A 153 13.78 8.63 -2.83
C ASP A 153 13.67 8.00 -1.43
N ILE A 154 14.74 7.30 -1.03
CA ILE A 154 14.80 6.62 0.26
C ILE A 154 14.77 7.61 1.43
N ASP A 155 15.31 8.82 1.26
CA ASP A 155 15.28 9.85 2.31
C ASP A 155 13.84 10.34 2.55
N THR A 156 13.06 10.46 1.46
CA THR A 156 11.62 10.73 1.53
C THR A 156 10.87 9.61 2.24
N VAL A 157 11.20 8.33 2.00
CA VAL A 157 10.62 7.19 2.75
C VAL A 157 10.91 7.32 4.25
N TYR A 158 12.17 7.57 4.65
CA TYR A 158 12.53 7.74 6.06
C TYR A 158 11.82 8.94 6.70
N ARG A 159 11.64 10.04 5.96
CA ARG A 159 10.96 11.23 6.46
C ARG A 159 9.46 11.01 6.67
N LEU A 160 8.79 10.36 5.72
CA LEU A 160 7.32 10.25 5.70
C LEU A 160 6.78 8.99 6.38
N LEU A 161 7.51 7.88 6.35
CA LEU A 161 7.02 6.59 6.85
C LEU A 161 7.66 6.17 8.18
N VAL A 162 8.90 6.58 8.42
CA VAL A 162 9.67 6.14 9.59
C VAL A 162 9.62 7.18 10.71
N ALA A 163 9.15 6.77 11.89
CA ALA A 163 9.09 7.66 13.04
C ALA A 163 10.51 8.13 13.43
N PRO A 164 10.71 9.43 13.76
CA PRO A 164 12.03 10.01 13.96
C PRO A 164 12.93 9.23 14.93
N GLN A 165 12.35 8.71 16.02
CA GLN A 165 13.06 7.94 17.05
C GLN A 165 13.63 6.61 16.57
N TYR A 166 13.10 6.04 15.49
CA TYR A 166 13.56 4.77 14.92
C TYR A 166 14.44 4.93 13.69
N ARG A 167 14.56 6.15 13.13
CA ARG A 167 15.38 6.41 11.94
C ARG A 167 16.84 6.01 12.14
N SER A 168 17.46 6.46 13.24
CA SER A 168 18.85 6.14 13.54
C SER A 168 19.05 4.64 13.82
N CYS A 169 18.09 3.98 14.46
CA CYS A 169 18.13 2.53 14.69
C CYS A 169 18.07 1.75 13.38
N ILE A 170 17.10 2.04 12.52
CA ILE A 170 16.94 1.40 11.20
C ILE A 170 18.14 1.69 10.28
N GLN A 171 18.78 2.85 10.44
CA GLN A 171 20.01 3.21 9.73
C GLN A 171 21.27 2.55 10.32
N SER A 172 21.29 2.21 11.62
CA SER A 172 22.49 1.75 12.35
C SER A 172 22.58 0.25 12.59
N THR A 173 21.49 -0.51 12.44
CA THR A 173 21.50 -1.99 12.59
C THR A 173 22.29 -2.74 11.50
N GLY A 174 23.00 -2.03 10.62
CA GLY A 174 23.83 -2.57 9.55
C GLY A 174 22.95 -3.09 8.41
N ILE A 175 23.10 -2.51 7.22
CA ILE A 175 22.07 -2.36 6.17
C ILE A 175 21.15 -1.19 6.62
N THR A 176 20.80 -0.16 5.86
CA THR A 176 19.74 -0.19 4.83
C THR A 176 18.53 -1.09 5.19
N GLY A 177 18.29 -1.32 6.49
CA GLY A 177 17.86 -2.56 7.17
C GLY A 177 16.53 -3.21 6.81
N GLY A 178 16.39 -3.62 5.56
CA GLY A 178 15.25 -4.33 5.01
C GLY A 178 14.69 -3.63 3.79
N ILE A 179 14.71 -2.29 3.76
CA ILE A 179 14.17 -1.53 2.62
C ILE A 179 15.17 -1.55 1.45
N SER A 180 14.74 -2.12 0.34
CA SER A 180 15.48 -2.16 -0.93
C SER A 180 14.57 -1.66 -2.06
N ALA A 181 15.15 -1.34 -3.21
CA ALA A 181 14.39 -0.95 -4.40
C ALA A 181 14.68 -1.94 -5.55
N ALA A 182 13.63 -2.39 -6.23
CA ALA A 182 13.71 -3.29 -7.38
C ALA A 182 12.49 -3.10 -8.29
N PRO A 183 12.52 -3.64 -9.52
CA PRO A 183 11.30 -3.75 -10.33
C PRO A 183 10.23 -4.58 -9.61
N HIS A 184 9.01 -4.05 -9.54
CA HIS A 184 7.88 -4.69 -8.88
C HIS A 184 7.48 -5.98 -9.61
N PRO A 185 7.21 -7.10 -8.90
CA PRO A 185 7.05 -8.43 -9.51
C PRO A 185 5.87 -8.55 -10.48
N VAL A 186 4.89 -7.64 -10.40
CA VAL A 186 3.69 -7.65 -11.25
C VAL A 186 3.75 -6.59 -12.36
N THR A 187 4.29 -5.42 -12.06
CA THR A 187 4.17 -4.24 -12.95
C THR A 187 5.48 -3.86 -13.61
N ASP A 188 6.61 -4.42 -13.16
CA ASP A 188 7.98 -4.11 -13.58
C ASP A 188 8.38 -2.64 -13.35
N LYS A 189 7.53 -1.85 -12.70
CA LYS A 189 7.83 -0.48 -12.31
C LYS A 189 8.74 -0.48 -11.08
N PRO A 190 9.65 0.49 -10.93
CA PRO A 190 10.48 0.55 -9.74
C PRO A 190 9.60 0.73 -8.49
N ALA A 191 9.89 -0.03 -7.45
CA ALA A 191 9.19 0.00 -6.17
C ALA A 191 10.14 -0.33 -5.02
N PHE A 192 9.77 0.10 -3.81
CA PHE A 192 10.46 -0.33 -2.60
C PHE A 192 9.90 -1.65 -2.10
N PHE A 193 10.72 -2.43 -1.41
CA PHE A 193 10.29 -3.64 -0.72
C PHE A 193 11.09 -3.90 0.55
N ILE A 194 10.53 -4.69 1.46
CA ILE A 194 11.24 -5.22 2.62
C ILE A 194 11.79 -6.61 2.32
N HIS A 195 13.11 -6.76 2.41
CA HIS A 195 13.79 -8.03 2.17
C HIS A 195 13.39 -9.08 3.23
N PRO A 196 13.03 -10.32 2.83
CA PRO A 196 12.46 -11.31 3.74
C PRO A 196 13.48 -12.05 4.62
N CYS A 197 14.78 -11.70 4.56
CA CYS A 197 15.87 -12.51 5.14
C CYS A 197 15.81 -12.70 6.66
N GLN A 198 15.22 -11.77 7.40
CA GLN A 198 15.09 -11.84 8.87
C GLN A 198 13.64 -12.11 9.31
N THR A 199 12.72 -12.17 8.35
CA THR A 199 11.30 -12.36 8.62
C THR A 199 11.02 -13.76 9.13
N LYS A 200 11.78 -14.75 8.68
CA LYS A 200 11.65 -16.14 9.10
C LYS A 200 11.93 -16.29 10.61
N GLU A 201 13.11 -15.87 11.05
CA GLU A 201 13.55 -15.96 12.44
C GLU A 201 12.63 -15.15 13.36
N ALA A 202 12.15 -13.99 12.88
CA ALA A 202 11.19 -13.19 13.62
C ALA A 202 9.85 -13.91 13.79
N MET A 203 9.31 -14.53 12.74
CA MET A 203 8.07 -15.30 12.80
C MET A 203 8.20 -16.52 13.71
N GLU A 204 9.33 -17.26 13.67
CA GLU A 204 9.57 -18.43 14.54
C GLU A 204 9.49 -18.13 16.04
N GLY A 205 9.65 -16.86 16.44
CA GLY A 205 9.47 -16.41 17.83
C GLY A 205 8.01 -16.36 18.31
N PHE A 206 7.05 -16.55 17.40
CA PHE A 206 5.62 -16.50 17.70
C PHE A 206 4.98 -17.89 17.58
N ASP A 207 3.92 -18.08 18.36
CA ASP A 207 2.98 -19.20 18.20
C ASP A 207 1.69 -18.61 17.62
N CYS A 208 1.40 -18.85 16.34
CA CYS A 208 0.23 -18.25 15.70
C CYS A 208 -0.49 -19.21 14.74
N HIS A 209 -1.82 -19.27 14.86
CA HIS A 209 -2.69 -19.92 13.90
C HIS A 209 -2.67 -19.22 12.53
N LEU A 210 -2.97 -19.97 11.46
CA LEU A 210 -2.97 -19.45 10.08
C LEU A 210 -3.87 -18.21 9.91
N GLU A 211 -4.99 -18.17 10.64
CA GLU A 211 -5.91 -17.02 10.68
C GLU A 211 -5.32 -15.71 11.24
N ASN A 212 -4.20 -15.81 11.95
CA ASN A 212 -3.47 -14.68 12.53
C ASN A 212 -2.14 -14.45 11.82
N TYR A 213 -1.77 -15.29 10.85
CA TYR A 213 -0.46 -15.27 10.19
C TYR A 213 -0.11 -13.89 9.65
N LEU A 214 -0.96 -13.30 8.80
CA LEU A 214 -0.71 -11.99 8.22
C LEU A 214 -0.83 -10.86 9.24
N MET A 215 -1.66 -11.00 10.29
CA MET A 215 -1.74 -10.00 11.36
C MET A 215 -0.39 -9.87 12.08
N VAL A 216 0.19 -11.01 12.46
CA VAL A 216 1.50 -11.10 13.14
C VAL A 216 2.61 -10.63 12.19
N TRP A 217 2.64 -11.15 10.97
CA TRP A 217 3.65 -10.80 9.98
C TRP A 217 3.65 -9.30 9.65
N ILE A 218 2.48 -8.67 9.48
CA ILE A 218 2.38 -7.21 9.26
C ILE A 218 2.86 -6.45 10.49
N GLY A 219 2.57 -6.92 11.71
CA GLY A 219 3.08 -6.29 12.94
C GLY A 219 4.62 -6.26 13.01
N ILE A 220 5.27 -7.34 12.56
CA ILE A 220 6.73 -7.45 12.51
C ILE A 220 7.31 -6.58 11.40
N VAL A 221 6.83 -6.75 10.16
CA VAL A 221 7.45 -6.17 8.95
C VAL A 221 6.95 -4.75 8.66
N GLY A 222 5.65 -4.51 8.81
CA GLY A 222 5.00 -3.26 8.43
C GLY A 222 5.43 -2.05 9.27
N SER A 223 5.76 -2.27 10.55
CA SER A 223 6.19 -1.22 11.46
C SER A 223 7.42 -0.43 10.96
N ALA A 224 8.33 -1.10 10.26
CA ALA A 224 9.54 -0.50 9.68
C ALA A 224 9.24 0.59 8.64
N VAL A 225 8.05 0.56 8.02
CA VAL A 225 7.62 1.50 6.98
C VAL A 225 6.26 2.12 7.31
N GLY A 226 5.94 2.24 8.60
CA GLY A 226 4.75 2.95 9.07
C GLY A 226 3.42 2.24 8.77
N LEU A 227 3.43 0.98 8.37
CA LEU A 227 2.22 0.19 8.18
C LEU A 227 1.81 -0.42 9.54
N TRP A 228 0.67 0.04 10.05
CA TRP A 228 0.08 -0.44 11.30
C TRP A 228 -1.36 -0.85 11.05
N LEU A 229 -1.75 -2.02 11.55
CA LEU A 229 -3.14 -2.48 11.48
C LEU A 229 -3.98 -1.77 12.54
N PRO A 230 -5.22 -1.33 12.21
CA PRO A 230 -6.17 -0.85 13.21
C PRO A 230 -6.39 -1.88 14.33
N ALA A 231 -6.40 -1.42 15.59
CA ALA A 231 -6.50 -2.29 16.76
C ALA A 231 -7.78 -3.15 16.77
N GLU A 232 -8.87 -2.62 16.20
CA GLU A 232 -10.15 -3.31 16.10
C GLU A 232 -10.09 -4.58 15.22
N MET A 233 -9.07 -4.73 14.36
CA MET A 233 -8.82 -5.95 13.59
C MET A 233 -8.15 -7.07 14.41
N GLY A 234 -7.57 -6.73 15.56
CA GLY A 234 -6.95 -7.68 16.48
C GLY A 234 -7.94 -8.51 17.31
N LEU A 235 -9.23 -8.22 17.20
CA LEU A 235 -10.27 -9.01 17.86
C LEU A 235 -10.33 -10.43 17.26
N PRO A 236 -10.61 -11.48 18.05
CA PRO A 236 -10.76 -12.85 17.54
C PRO A 236 -11.82 -12.93 16.43
N LEU A 237 -11.59 -13.82 15.46
CA LEU A 237 -12.56 -14.13 14.39
C LEU A 237 -13.77 -14.91 14.93
#